data_AF-A0A5C5SRE6-F1
#
_entry.id   AF-A0A5C5SRE6-F1
#
_cell.length_a   1.000
_cell.length_b   1.000
_cell.length_c   1.000
_cell.angle_alpha   90.00
_cell.angle_beta   90.00
_cell.angle_gamma   90.00
#
_symmetry.space_group_name_H-M   'P 1'
#
loop_
_entity.id
_entity.type
_entity.pdbx_description
1 polymer ?
#
loop_
_entity_poly.entity_id
_entity_poly.type
_entity_poly.pdbx_seq_one_letter_code
_entity_poly.pdbx_strand_id
1 'polypeptide(L)'
;MSQFDVLLIGHLIGDFLLQTSWMAKHKASKWLPLLTHVSVYTIVIAVFGIFSGGLSLPALAIIFIGHIILDRRSFVMFWVERIQTAKGPEKAWLSIMADQIFHIILLAIAIAIS
;
A
#
# COMPACT_ATOMS: atom_id res chain seq x y z
N MET A 1 18.39 -12.07 -3.22
CA MET A 1 17.32 -11.11 -2.86
C MET A 1 16.49 -11.75 -1.77
N SER A 2 16.21 -11.01 -0.71
CA SER A 2 15.30 -11.41 0.36
C SER A 2 13.85 -11.40 -0.13
N GLN A 3 12.94 -12.03 0.61
CA GLN A 3 11.50 -11.92 0.36
C GLN A 3 11.01 -10.47 0.43
N PHE A 4 11.58 -9.68 1.35
CA PHE A 4 11.29 -8.26 1.44
C PHE A 4 11.70 -7.50 0.18
N ASP A 5 12.87 -7.78 -0.40
CA ASP A 5 13.34 -7.11 -1.62
C ASP A 5 12.38 -7.36 -2.79
N VAL A 6 11.92 -8.62 -2.95
CA VAL A 6 11.01 -9.02 -4.03
C VAL A 6 9.63 -8.37 -3.85
N LEU A 7 9.10 -8.40 -2.63
CA LEU A 7 7.80 -7.79 -2.33
C LEU A 7 7.83 -6.26 -2.40
N LEU A 8 8.95 -5.62 -2.05
CA LEU A 8 9.13 -4.18 -2.21
C LEU A 8 9.06 -3.77 -3.68
N ILE A 9 9.70 -4.54 -4.57
CA ILE A 9 9.57 -4.31 -6.03
C ILE A 9 8.12 -4.51 -6.46
N GLY A 10 7.47 -5.58 -6.02
CA GLY A 10 6.04 -5.81 -6.29
C GLY A 10 5.15 -4.65 -5.83
N HIS A 11 5.42 -4.08 -4.66
CA HIS A 11 4.71 -2.92 -4.13
C HIS A 11 4.87 -1.70 -5.04
N LEU A 12 6.10 -1.36 -5.43
CA LEU A 12 6.35 -0.23 -6.33
C LEU A 12 5.65 -0.41 -7.69
N ILE A 13 5.63 -1.63 -8.22
CA ILE A 13 4.92 -1.95 -9.45
C ILE A 13 3.41 -1.78 -9.28
N GLY A 14 2.84 -2.31 -8.19
CA GLY A 14 1.40 -2.23 -7.89
C GLY A 14 0.91 -0.79 -7.69
N ASP A 15 1.62 -0.01 -6.87
CA ASP A 15 1.19 1.33 -6.45
C ASP A 15 1.52 2.44 -7.44
N PHE A 16 2.57 2.28 -8.26
CA PHE A 16 2.98 3.31 -9.21
C PHE A 16 2.78 2.93 -10.66
N LEU A 17 3.25 1.75 -11.08
CA LEU A 17 3.21 1.39 -12.51
C LEU A 17 1.82 0.93 -12.96
N LEU A 18 1.12 0.16 -12.13
CA LEU A 18 -0.20 -0.39 -12.47
C LEU A 18 -1.37 0.44 -11.91
N GLN A 19 -1.10 1.40 -11.04
CA GLN A 19 -2.11 2.33 -10.56
C GLN A 19 -2.45 3.37 -11.63
N THR A 20 -3.65 3.28 -12.18
CA THR A 20 -4.14 4.25 -13.17
C THR A 20 -4.52 5.60 -12.53
N SER A 21 -4.59 6.65 -13.35
CA SER A 21 -5.07 7.98 -12.91
C SER A 21 -6.49 7.94 -12.36
N TRP A 22 -7.35 7.05 -12.88
CA TRP A 22 -8.70 6.84 -12.37
C TRP A 22 -8.69 6.27 -10.95
N MET A 23 -7.84 5.28 -10.67
CA MET A 23 -7.65 4.74 -9.32
C MET A 23 -7.13 5.83 -8.38
N ALA A 24 -6.01 6.46 -8.72
CA ALA A 24 -5.33 7.43 -7.87
C ALA A 24 -6.22 8.63 -7.49
N LYS A 25 -7.04 9.12 -8.44
CA LYS A 25 -7.93 10.28 -8.22
C LYS A 25 -9.14 9.94 -7.35
N HIS A 26 -9.62 8.69 -7.36
CA HIS A 26 -10.92 8.34 -6.79
C HIS A 26 -10.88 7.32 -5.65
N LYS A 27 -9.78 6.59 -5.42
CA LYS A 27 -9.71 5.52 -4.39
C LYS A 27 -9.99 6.00 -2.97
N ALA A 28 -9.65 7.25 -2.66
CA ALA A 28 -9.96 7.83 -1.34
C ALA A 28 -11.48 7.97 -1.09
N SER A 29 -12.27 8.28 -2.12
CA SER A 29 -13.69 8.64 -1.98
C SER A 29 -14.68 7.61 -2.51
N LYS A 30 -14.27 6.74 -3.45
CA LYS A 30 -15.17 5.79 -4.12
C LYS A 30 -14.70 4.34 -3.92
N TRP A 31 -15.65 3.44 -3.66
CA TRP A 31 -15.36 2.02 -3.44
C TRP A 31 -14.83 1.29 -4.67
N LEU A 32 -15.44 1.50 -5.84
CA LEU A 32 -15.04 0.77 -7.04
C LEU A 32 -13.56 1.01 -7.42
N PRO A 33 -13.06 2.26 -7.55
CA PRO A 33 -11.64 2.51 -7.82
C PRO A 33 -10.70 1.96 -6.74
N LEU A 34 -11.13 2.03 -5.47
CA LEU A 34 -10.37 1.49 -4.35
C LEU A 34 -10.24 -0.03 -4.46
N LEU A 35 -11.36 -0.75 -4.57
CA LEU A 35 -11.35 -2.21 -4.63
C LEU A 35 -10.63 -2.71 -5.88
N THR A 36 -10.79 -2.04 -7.03
CA THR A 36 -10.01 -2.40 -8.23
C THR A 36 -8.52 -2.25 -7.99
N HIS A 37 -8.08 -1.12 -7.41
CA HIS A 37 -6.67 -0.90 -7.12
C HIS A 37 -6.13 -1.92 -6.12
N VAL A 38 -6.80 -2.12 -4.97
CA VAL A 38 -6.33 -3.06 -3.95
C VAL A 38 -6.32 -4.51 -4.46
N SER A 39 -7.28 -4.89 -5.30
CA SER A 39 -7.26 -6.21 -5.97
C SER A 39 -6.06 -6.35 -6.91
N VAL A 40 -5.80 -5.36 -7.78
CA VAL A 40 -4.63 -5.38 -8.67
C VAL A 40 -3.34 -5.46 -7.85
N TYR A 41 -3.21 -4.60 -6.84
CA TYR A 41 -2.06 -4.57 -5.94
C TYR A 41 -1.84 -5.92 -5.25
N THR A 42 -2.89 -6.50 -4.66
CA THR A 42 -2.78 -7.76 -3.91
C THR A 42 -2.44 -8.92 -4.83
N ILE A 43 -2.94 -8.92 -6.08
CA ILE A 43 -2.54 -9.90 -7.10
C ILE A 43 -1.05 -9.76 -7.42
N VAL A 44 -0.54 -8.54 -7.60
CA VAL A 44 0.90 -8.31 -7.82
C VAL A 44 1.71 -8.84 -6.64
N ILE A 45 1.34 -8.50 -5.40
CA ILE A 45 2.04 -9.00 -4.21
C ILE A 45 1.98 -10.52 -4.09
N ALA A 46 0.85 -11.15 -4.39
CA ALA A 46 0.74 -12.60 -4.39
C ALA A 46 1.66 -13.24 -5.44
N VAL A 47 1.69 -12.70 -6.66
CA VAL A 47 2.56 -13.17 -7.76
C VAL A 47 4.04 -13.00 -7.39
N PHE A 48 4.43 -11.84 -6.88
CA PHE A 48 5.80 -11.59 -6.44
C PHE A 48 6.17 -12.46 -5.24
N GLY A 49 5.22 -12.70 -4.33
CA GLY A 49 5.37 -13.61 -3.20
C GLY A 49 5.73 -15.03 -3.63
N ILE A 50 5.17 -15.55 -4.73
CA ILE A 50 5.50 -16.88 -5.26
C ILE A 50 7.00 -17.00 -5.56
N PHE A 51 7.64 -15.96 -6.10
CA PHE A 51 9.08 -15.96 -6.39
C PHE A 51 9.97 -15.94 -5.14
N SER A 52 9.38 -15.76 -3.96
CA SER A 52 10.08 -15.65 -2.68
C SER A 52 9.55 -16.60 -1.60
N GLY A 53 8.95 -17.73 -1.98
CA GLY A 53 8.46 -18.76 -1.05
C GLY A 53 6.97 -18.71 -0.71
N GLY A 54 6.22 -17.76 -1.29
CA GLY A 54 4.80 -17.56 -1.08
C GLY A 54 4.47 -16.62 0.09
N LEU A 55 3.19 -16.28 0.22
CA LEU A 55 2.62 -15.59 1.38
C LEU A 55 1.44 -16.41 1.88
N SER A 56 1.25 -16.46 3.20
CA SER A 56 0.11 -17.14 3.80
C SER A 56 -1.20 -16.40 3.47
N LEU A 57 -2.35 -17.10 3.53
CA LEU A 57 -3.65 -16.45 3.34
C LEU A 57 -3.90 -15.31 4.35
N PRO A 58 -3.56 -15.44 5.65
CA PRO A 58 -3.62 -14.33 6.59
C PRO A 58 -2.75 -13.14 6.19
N ALA A 59 -1.54 -13.38 5.67
CA ALA A 59 -0.66 -12.31 5.20
C ALA A 59 -1.25 -11.53 4.03
N LEU A 60 -1.81 -12.23 3.03
CA LEU A 60 -2.51 -11.59 1.91
C LEU A 60 -3.77 -10.82 2.38
N ALA A 61 -4.48 -11.33 3.38
CA ALA A 61 -5.62 -10.63 3.97
C ALA A 61 -5.20 -9.33 4.68
N ILE A 62 -4.08 -9.34 5.43
CA ILE A 62 -3.52 -8.12 6.04
C ILE A 62 -3.13 -7.10 4.97
N ILE A 63 -2.48 -7.55 3.89
CA ILE A 63 -2.12 -6.67 2.77
C ILE A 63 -3.37 -6.02 2.17
N PHE A 64 -4.39 -6.82 1.84
CA PHE A 64 -5.62 -6.36 1.20
C PHE A 64 -6.40 -5.39 2.11
N ILE A 65 -6.66 -5.77 3.36
CA ILE A 65 -7.43 -4.94 4.30
C ILE A 65 -6.64 -3.68 4.69
N GLY A 66 -5.33 -3.84 4.94
CA GLY A 66 -4.45 -2.72 5.27
C GLY A 66 -4.40 -1.67 4.16
N HIS A 67 -4.29 -2.09 2.89
CA HIS A 67 -4.35 -1.16 1.74
C HIS A 67 -5.70 -0.43 1.67
N ILE A 68 -6.83 -1.12 1.89
CA ILE A 68 -8.14 -0.45 1.93
C ILE A 68 -8.15 0.69 2.97
N ILE A 69 -7.58 0.46 4.14
CA ILE A 69 -7.58 1.45 5.23
C ILE A 69 -6.65 2.63 4.89
N LEU A 70 -5.43 2.35 4.43
CA LEU A 70 -4.43 3.37 4.13
C LEU A 70 -4.85 4.25 2.95
N ASP A 71 -5.39 3.66 1.88
CA ASP A 71 -5.79 4.38 0.67
C ASP A 71 -7.01 5.29 0.81
N ARG A 72 -7.76 5.15 1.90
CA ARG A 72 -8.77 6.14 2.29
C ARG A 72 -8.16 7.47 2.70
N ARG A 73 -6.85 7.52 2.91
CA ARG A 73 -6.03 8.68 3.30
C ARG A 73 -6.40 9.29 4.65
N SER A 74 -7.52 8.96 5.29
CA SER A 74 -7.89 9.50 6.60
C SER A 74 -6.80 9.26 7.65
N PHE A 75 -6.24 8.05 7.71
CA PHE A 75 -5.16 7.72 8.63
C PHE A 75 -3.85 8.45 8.27
N VAL A 76 -3.46 8.43 7.00
CA VAL A 76 -2.25 9.09 6.52
C VAL A 76 -2.30 10.60 6.77
N MET A 77 -3.44 11.23 6.47
CA MET A 77 -3.64 12.67 6.68
C MET A 77 -3.64 13.01 8.16
N PHE A 78 -4.26 12.19 9.01
CA PHE A 78 -4.12 12.32 10.46
C PHE A 78 -2.65 12.28 10.88
N TRP A 79 -1.88 11.31 10.38
CA TRP A 79 -0.47 11.17 10.71
C TRP A 79 0.35 12.40 10.29
N VAL A 80 0.20 12.82 9.04
CA VAL A 80 0.95 13.95 8.46
C VAL A 80 0.60 15.26 9.17
N GLU A 81 -0.68 15.50 9.45
CA GLU A 81 -1.14 16.75 10.08
C GLU A 81 -0.89 16.80 11.59
N ARG A 82 -1.08 15.67 12.29
CA ARG A 82 -1.07 15.63 13.76
C ARG A 82 0.23 15.14 14.35
N ILE A 83 0.89 14.18 13.71
CA ILE A 83 2.14 13.59 14.21
C ILE A 83 3.34 14.30 13.59
N GLN A 84 3.38 14.41 12.27
CA GLN A 84 4.47 15.12 11.58
C GLN A 84 4.29 16.64 11.61
N THR A 85 3.10 17.13 11.96
CA THR A 85 2.78 18.56 12.11
C THR A 85 3.03 19.39 10.84
N ALA A 86 2.95 18.76 9.66
CA ALA A 86 3.08 19.43 8.38
C ALA A 86 1.88 20.36 8.13
N LYS A 87 2.15 21.63 7.78
CA LYS A 87 1.13 22.68 7.67
C LYS A 87 1.16 23.43 6.33
N GLY A 88 2.23 23.29 5.56
CA GLY A 88 2.44 23.98 4.30
C GLY A 88 2.41 23.05 3.08
N PRO A 89 3.04 23.46 1.96
CA PRO A 89 3.05 22.68 0.72
C PRO A 89 3.74 21.32 0.87
N GLU A 90 4.59 21.14 1.89
CA GLU A 90 5.27 19.88 2.19
C GLU A 90 4.32 18.72 2.46
N LYS A 91 3.11 19.03 2.92
CA LYS A 91 2.04 18.06 3.17
C LYS A 91 1.77 17.17 1.97
N ALA A 92 1.85 17.71 0.75
CA ALA A 92 1.54 16.96 -0.47
C ALA A 92 2.49 15.78 -0.68
N TRP A 93 3.81 16.01 -0.60
CA TRP A 93 4.80 14.94 -0.79
C TRP A 93 4.93 14.07 0.47
N LEU A 94 4.79 14.66 1.67
CA LEU A 94 4.79 13.91 2.92
C LEU A 94 3.63 12.93 3.00
N SER A 95 2.44 13.28 2.51
CA SER A 95 1.31 12.34 2.44
C SER A 95 1.61 11.16 1.54
N ILE A 96 2.28 11.37 0.40
CA ILE A 96 2.72 10.25 -0.45
C ILE A 96 3.75 9.41 0.31
N MET A 97 4.73 10.03 0.97
CA MET A 97 5.79 9.25 1.62
C MET A 97 5.33 8.50 2.86
N ALA A 98 4.51 9.11 3.70
CA ALA A 98 3.92 8.46 4.87
C ALA A 98 3.04 7.28 4.43
N ASP A 99 2.20 7.47 3.41
CA ASP A 99 1.38 6.41 2.82
C ASP A 99 2.23 5.20 2.40
N GLN A 100 3.27 5.42 1.60
CA GLN A 100 4.12 4.35 1.11
C GLN A 100 4.92 3.66 2.22
N ILE A 101 5.39 4.39 3.23
CA ILE A 101 6.06 3.80 4.40
C ILE A 101 5.11 2.86 5.16
N PHE A 102 3.84 3.24 5.35
CA PHE A 102 2.87 2.36 6.01
C PHE A 102 2.56 1.10 5.19
N HIS A 103 2.49 1.22 3.85
CA HIS A 103 2.36 0.06 2.98
C HIS A 103 3.58 -0.89 3.06
N ILE A 104 4.80 -0.34 3.15
CA ILE A 104 6.03 -1.13 3.35
C ILE A 104 6.04 -1.80 4.73
N ILE A 105 5.54 -1.14 5.77
CA ILE A 105 5.37 -1.74 7.11
C ILE A 105 4.39 -2.92 7.04
N LEU A 106 3.29 -2.80 6.29
CA LEU A 106 2.36 -3.92 6.07
C LEU A 106 3.04 -5.11 5.37
N LEU A 107 3.95 -4.87 4.41
CA LEU A 107 4.74 -5.97 3.82
C LEU A 107 5.60 -6.67 4.86
N ALA A 108 6.30 -5.92 5.71
CA ALA A 108 7.13 -6.51 6.76
C ALA A 108 6.30 -7.34 7.74
N ILE A 109 5.12 -6.86 8.14
CA ILE A 109 4.18 -7.59 8.99
C ILE A 109 3.69 -8.85 8.27
N ALA A 110 3.29 -8.75 7.00
CA ALA A 110 2.80 -9.87 6.20
C ALA A 110 3.86 -10.98 6.07
N ILE A 111 5.13 -10.61 5.87
CA ILE A 111 6.26 -11.55 5.86
C ILE A 111 6.43 -12.20 7.23
N ALA A 112 6.36 -11.44 8.32
CA ALA A 112 6.59 -11.96 9.67
C ALA A 112 5.52 -12.96 10.14
N ILE A 113 4.34 -12.94 9.53
CA ILE A 113 3.23 -13.87 9.84
C ILE A 113 3.00 -14.92 8.74
N SER A 114 3.87 -14.97 7.73
CA SER A 114 3.84 -15.97 6.66
C SER A 114 4.66 -17.20 7.00
#